data_AF-A0AAW4XET5-F1
#
_entry.id   AF-A0AAW4XET5-F1
#
_cell.length_a   1.000
_cell.length_b   1.000
_cell.length_c   1.000
_cell.angle_alpha   90.00
_cell.angle_beta   90.00
_cell.angle_gamma   90.00
#
_symmetry.space_group_name_H-M   'P 1'
#
loop_
_entity.id
_entity.type
_entity.pdbx_description
1 polymer ?
#
loop_
_entity_poly.entity_id
_entity_poly.type
_entity_poly.pdbx_seq_one_letter_code
_entity_poly.pdbx_strand_id
1 'polypeptide(L)'
;MTEETMTQINTCNRCHTQWTGLTTSHCDGCHHTFSSITAFDAHRRAGTCRTPQEAGLVLLDRAYPCYGSPVRETTEPWFDTLDELAAAIHQD
;
A
#
# COMPACT_ATOMS: atom_id res chain seq x y z
N MET A 1 9.14 -18.49 25.07
CA MET A 1 9.51 -18.86 23.68
C MET A 1 9.17 -17.66 22.83
N THR A 2 10.16 -16.89 22.39
CA THR A 2 9.91 -15.73 21.52
C THR A 2 9.55 -16.29 20.14
N GLU A 3 8.30 -16.12 19.73
CA GLU A 3 7.87 -16.47 18.38
C GLU A 3 8.53 -15.51 17.40
N GLU A 4 9.67 -15.93 16.85
CA GLU A 4 10.33 -15.25 15.73
C GLU A 4 9.40 -15.34 14.53
N THR A 5 8.77 -14.22 14.18
CA THR A 5 7.85 -14.16 13.06
C THR A 5 8.64 -14.33 11.76
N MET A 6 8.63 -15.53 11.19
CA MET A 6 9.24 -15.81 9.88
C MET A 6 8.54 -14.97 8.80
N THR A 7 9.18 -13.88 8.40
CA THR A 7 8.69 -13.05 7.30
C THR A 7 8.99 -13.75 5.98
N GLN A 8 7.96 -14.12 5.23
CA GLN A 8 8.14 -14.67 3.89
C GLN A 8 8.66 -13.58 2.93
N ILE A 9 9.76 -13.89 2.26
CA ILE A 9 10.33 -13.08 1.18
C ILE A 9 9.90 -13.69 -0.15
N ASN A 10 9.25 -12.89 -0.99
CA ASN A 10 8.90 -13.24 -2.35
C ASN A 10 9.95 -12.69 -3.30
N THR A 11 10.16 -13.34 -4.45
CA THR A 11 11.15 -12.91 -5.45
C THR A 11 10.63 -13.15 -6.86
N CYS A 12 11.01 -12.28 -7.80
CA CYS A 12 10.78 -12.49 -9.22
C CYS A 12 12.07 -12.94 -9.91
N ASN A 13 12.06 -14.11 -10.54
CA ASN A 13 13.25 -14.66 -11.23
C ASN A 13 13.67 -13.85 -12.46
N ARG A 14 12.82 -12.94 -12.99
CA ARG A 14 13.14 -12.17 -14.20
C ARG A 14 13.73 -10.79 -13.87
N CYS A 15 13.17 -10.08 -12.90
CA CYS A 15 13.65 -8.75 -12.50
C CYS A 15 14.44 -8.75 -11.18
N HIS A 16 14.54 -9.89 -10.51
CA HIS A 16 15.22 -10.09 -9.21
C HIS A 16 14.73 -9.20 -8.07
N THR A 17 13.58 -8.53 -8.25
CA THR A 17 12.96 -7.74 -7.18
C THR A 17 12.48 -8.69 -6.10
N GLN A 18 12.75 -8.32 -4.86
CA GLN A 18 12.26 -9.02 -3.67
C GLN A 18 11.26 -8.14 -2.93
N TRP A 19 10.23 -8.76 -2.36
CA TRP A 19 9.21 -8.05 -1.61
C TRP A 19 8.63 -8.92 -0.50
N THR A 20 8.06 -8.26 0.51
CA THR A 20 7.38 -8.90 1.63
C THR A 20 5.94 -8.40 1.73
N GLY A 21 5.18 -8.93 2.69
CA GLY A 21 3.81 -8.51 2.97
C GLY A 21 2.76 -9.26 2.15
N LEU A 22 1.70 -9.67 2.84
CA LEU A 22 0.65 -10.55 2.31
C LEU A 22 -0.19 -9.89 1.20
N THR A 23 -0.31 -8.57 1.21
CA THR A 23 -1.09 -7.81 0.22
C THR A 23 -0.26 -7.30 -0.95
N THR A 24 1.07 -7.43 -0.87
CA THR A 24 1.96 -6.95 -1.92
C THR A 24 1.86 -7.86 -3.15
N SER A 25 1.62 -7.28 -4.32
CA SER A 25 1.43 -8.01 -5.57
C SER A 25 2.46 -7.59 -6.62
N HIS A 26 3.02 -8.54 -7.37
CA HIS A 26 4.00 -8.29 -8.43
C HIS A 26 3.43 -8.69 -9.79
N CYS A 27 3.52 -7.81 -10.79
CA CYS A 27 3.04 -8.11 -12.14
C CYS A 27 4.09 -8.86 -12.95
N ASP A 28 3.78 -10.06 -13.45
CA ASP A 28 4.70 -10.82 -14.31
C ASP A 28 4.90 -10.17 -15.69
N GLY A 29 3.93 -9.37 -16.15
CA GLY A 29 3.97 -8.72 -17.47
C GLY A 29 4.89 -7.50 -17.53
N CYS A 30 4.89 -6.66 -16.49
CA CYS A 30 5.68 -5.41 -16.46
C CYS A 30 6.69 -5.31 -15.31
N HIS A 31 6.69 -6.26 -14.37
CA HIS A 31 7.61 -6.32 -13.23
C HIS A 31 7.54 -5.19 -12.22
N HIS A 32 6.44 -4.44 -12.19
CA HIS A 32 6.14 -3.53 -11.08
C HIS A 32 5.49 -4.26 -9.91
N THR A 33 5.83 -3.81 -8.72
CA THR A 33 5.30 -4.30 -7.44
C THR A 33 4.32 -3.27 -6.89
N PHE A 34 3.22 -3.74 -6.32
CA PHE A 34 2.09 -2.95 -5.86
C PHE A 34 1.77 -3.28 -4.41
N SER A 35 1.42 -2.28 -3.61
CA SER A 35 1.22 -2.44 -2.15
C SER A 35 -0.05 -3.20 -1.76
N SER A 36 -0.99 -3.33 -2.69
CA SER A 36 -2.29 -3.97 -2.49
C SER A 36 -2.79 -4.59 -3.80
N ILE A 37 -3.75 -5.52 -3.67
CA ILE A 37 -4.50 -6.08 -4.80
C ILE A 37 -5.26 -4.96 -5.54
N THR A 38 -5.85 -4.01 -4.82
CA THR A 38 -6.55 -2.86 -5.45
C THR A 38 -5.63 -2.02 -6.33
N ALA A 39 -4.40 -1.76 -5.88
CA ALA A 39 -3.41 -1.05 -6.70
C ALA A 39 -2.98 -1.89 -7.92
N PHE A 40 -2.82 -3.20 -7.76
CA PHE A 40 -2.54 -4.11 -8.87
C PHE A 40 -3.66 -4.12 -9.91
N ASP A 41 -4.92 -4.19 -9.48
CA ASP A 41 -6.09 -4.17 -10.38
C ASP A 41 -6.26 -2.83 -11.09
N ALA A 42 -5.96 -1.71 -10.40
CA ALA A 42 -5.94 -0.39 -11.03
C ALA A 42 -4.88 -0.31 -12.14
N HIS A 43 -3.72 -0.92 -11.92
CA HIS A 43 -2.67 -1.08 -12.92
C HIS A 43 -3.10 -2.00 -14.07
N ARG A 44 -3.72 -3.14 -13.78
CA ARG A 44 -4.08 -4.16 -14.77
C ARG A 44 -5.56 -4.12 -15.09
N ARG A 45 -5.93 -3.40 -16.15
CA ARG A 45 -7.31 -3.25 -16.58
C ARG A 45 -7.55 -3.89 -17.94
N ALA A 46 -8.59 -4.74 -18.02
CA ALA A 46 -8.95 -5.48 -19.24
C ALA A 46 -7.79 -6.30 -19.85
N GLY A 47 -6.93 -6.86 -19.00
CA GLY A 47 -5.77 -7.65 -19.43
C GLY A 47 -4.55 -6.83 -19.85
N THR A 48 -4.65 -5.51 -19.93
CA THR A 48 -3.55 -4.61 -20.31
C THR A 48 -2.90 -3.97 -19.08
N CYS A 49 -1.57 -3.89 -19.10
CA CYS A 49 -0.78 -3.16 -18.13
C CYS A 49 -0.82 -1.66 -18.43
N ARG A 50 -1.33 -0.85 -17.51
CA ARG A 50 -1.12 0.60 -17.49
C ARG A 50 0.13 0.93 -16.70
N THR A 51 0.80 2.03 -17.02
CA THR A 51 1.87 2.54 -16.15
C THR A 51 1.29 2.90 -14.78
N PRO A 52 2.09 2.84 -13.69
CA PRO A 52 1.61 3.23 -12.37
C PRO A 52 0.99 4.65 -12.36
N GLN A 53 1.59 5.58 -13.08
CA GLN A 53 1.12 6.97 -13.18
C GLN A 53 -0.24 7.08 -13.89
N GLU A 54 -0.44 6.36 -15.00
CA GLU A 54 -1.75 6.30 -15.69
C GLU A 54 -2.83 5.62 -14.83
N ALA A 55 -2.43 4.74 -13.90
CA ALA A 55 -3.32 4.13 -12.92
C ALA A 55 -3.57 5.00 -11.67
N GLY A 56 -3.00 6.21 -11.62
CA GLY A 56 -3.12 7.13 -10.48
C GLY A 56 -2.36 6.65 -9.24
N LEU A 57 -1.32 5.85 -9.44
CA LEU A 57 -0.48 5.30 -8.38
C LEU A 57 0.83 6.07 -8.27
N VAL A 58 1.37 6.12 -7.06
CA VAL A 58 2.64 6.77 -6.74
C VAL A 58 3.61 5.76 -6.16
N LEU A 59 4.91 6.03 -6.32
CA LEU A 59 5.94 5.27 -5.64
C LEU A 59 5.85 5.55 -4.14
N LEU A 60 5.81 4.50 -3.33
CA LEU A 60 5.75 4.60 -1.87
C LEU A 60 7.16 4.57 -1.28
N ASP A 61 7.32 5.21 -0.13
CA ASP A 61 8.51 5.08 0.70
C ASP A 61 8.49 3.74 1.45
N ARG A 62 9.12 2.72 0.85
CA ARG A 62 9.25 1.36 1.38
C ARG A 62 10.65 0.83 1.09
N ALA A 63 11.02 -0.26 1.77
CA ALA A 63 12.32 -0.92 1.59
C ALA A 63 12.59 -1.46 0.17
N TYR A 64 11.56 -1.52 -0.69
CA TYR A 64 11.66 -1.94 -2.09
C TYR A 64 10.70 -1.11 -2.96
N PRO A 65 10.98 -0.97 -4.27
CA PRO A 65 10.10 -0.23 -5.18
C PRO A 65 8.69 -0.80 -5.17
N CYS A 66 7.73 0.00 -4.72
CA CYS A 66 6.36 -0.44 -4.52
C CYS A 66 5.39 0.71 -4.82
N TYR A 67 4.47 0.50 -5.75
CA TYR A 67 3.47 1.49 -6.12
C TYR A 67 2.18 1.28 -5.35
N GLY A 68 1.53 2.37 -4.96
CA GLY A 68 0.25 2.32 -4.28
C GLY A 68 -0.57 3.57 -4.53
N SER A 69 -1.80 3.56 -4.03
CA SER A 69 -2.60 4.77 -4.02
C SER A 69 -1.86 5.85 -3.23
N PRO A 70 -1.89 7.11 -3.69
CA PRO A 70 -1.38 8.20 -2.88
C PRO A 70 -2.14 8.20 -1.55
N VAL A 71 -1.42 8.42 -0.46
CA VAL A 71 -2.06 8.64 0.83
C VAL A 71 -3.02 9.82 0.64
N ARG A 72 -4.31 9.60 0.87
CA ARG A 72 -5.21 10.73 1.09
C ARG A 72 -4.82 11.26 2.45
N GLU A 73 -4.35 12.49 2.53
CA GLU A 73 -4.33 13.22 3.79
C GLU A 73 -5.78 13.24 4.28
N THR A 74 -6.14 12.29 5.13
CA THR A 74 -7.30 12.44 5.99
C THR A 74 -6.87 13.46 7.03
N THR A 75 -7.08 14.74 6.73
CA THR A 75 -7.20 15.77 7.77
C THR A 75 -8.50 15.52 8.52
N GLU A 76 -8.63 14.36 9.15
CA GLU A 76 -9.60 14.20 10.22
C GLU A 76 -8.80 14.48 11.49
N PRO A 77 -9.02 15.60 12.18
CA PRO A 77 -8.43 15.82 13.49
C PRO A 77 -9.01 14.74 14.41
N TRP A 78 -8.27 13.64 14.55
CA TRP A 78 -8.47 12.72 15.65
C TRP A 78 -8.12 13.50 16.90
N PHE A 79 -9.11 13.77 17.77
CA PHE A 79 -8.95 14.53 19.01
C PHE A 79 -7.63 14.20 19.71
N ASP A 80 -6.83 15.22 20.04
CA ASP A 80 -5.52 15.05 20.66
C ASP A 80 -5.66 14.62 22.13
N THR A 81 -6.83 14.86 22.76
CA THR A 81 -7.11 14.42 24.14
C THR A 81 -8.58 14.03 24.38
N LEU A 82 -8.82 13.24 25.44
CA LEU A 82 -10.17 12.86 25.90
C LEU A 82 -11.02 14.08 26.32
N ASP A 83 -10.38 15.19 26.73
CA ASP A 83 -11.06 16.44 27.06
C ASP A 83 -11.70 17.10 25.82
N GLU A 84 -11.06 17.00 24.65
CA GLU A 84 -11.61 17.58 23.41
C GLU A 84 -12.78 16.75 22.86
N LEU A 85 -12.76 15.43 23.06
CA LEU A 85 -13.90 14.57 22.74
C LEU A 85 -15.11 14.88 23.65
N ALA A 86 -14.88 15.14 24.93
CA ALA A 86 -15.93 15.52 25.88
C ALA A 86 -16.56 16.89 25.53
N ALA A 87 -15.76 17.86 25.10
CA ALA A 87 -16.25 19.18 24.67
C ALA A 87 -17.14 19.12 23.41
N ALA A 88 -16.91 18.14 22.52
CA ALA A 88 -17.70 17.96 21.30
C ALA A 88 -19.04 17.22 21.53
N ILE A 89 -19.14 16.38 22.57
CA ILE A 89 -20.34 15.59 22.89
C ILE A 89 -21.35 16.37 23.75
N HIS A 90 -20.94 17.48 24.38
CA HIS A 90 -21.77 18.26 25.30
C HIS A 90 -22.30 19.60 24.76
N GLN A 91 -22.42 19.74 23.44
CA GLN A 91 -23.14 20.89 22.84
C GLN A 91 -24.62 20.56 22.64
N ASP A 92 -25.40 20.71 23.72
CA ASP A 92 -26.85 20.98 23.73
C ASP A 92 -27.15 22.03 24.81
#